data_AF-A0A920QFV9-F1
#
_entry.id   AF-A0A920QFV9-F1
#
_cell.length_a   1.000
_cell.length_b   1.000
_cell.length_c   1.000
_cell.angle_alpha   90.00
_cell.angle_beta   90.00
_cell.angle_gamma   90.00
#
_symmetry.space_group_name_H-M   'P 1'
#
loop_
_entity.id
_entity.type
_entity.pdbx_description
1 polymer ?
#
loop_
_entity_poly.entity_id
_entity_poly.type
_entity_poly.pdbx_seq_one_letter_code
_entity_poly.pdbx_strand_id
1 'polypeptide(L)'
;MDVHLRSALGLARSFQITNIFLDLTAHDNVALAVQAHAGHSFKFWKDATKDHELRHPALEYLQQVGLENRARVVAGQLSHGEHRQLEIAMALATRPKLLLLDEPMAGMGPKE
;
A
#
# COMPACT_ATOMS: atom_id res chain seq x y z
N MET A 1 4.60 8.41 33.22
CA MET A 1 3.20 8.57 32.78
C MET A 1 2.87 7.35 31.92
N ASP A 2 2.03 6.48 32.46
CA ASP A 2 1.86 5.09 32.02
C ASP A 2 1.28 4.95 30.61
N VAL A 3 1.81 3.99 29.85
CA VAL A 3 1.50 3.71 28.43
C VAL A 3 0.00 3.52 28.17
N HIS A 4 -0.70 2.99 29.17
CA HIS A 4 -2.12 2.61 29.13
C HIS A 4 -3.07 3.81 29.02
N LEU A 5 -2.67 4.98 29.54
CA LEU A 5 -3.50 6.19 29.52
C LEU A 5 -3.59 6.84 28.12
N ARG A 6 -2.65 6.54 27.22
CA ARG A 6 -2.69 7.06 25.84
C ARG A 6 -3.75 6.37 24.98
N SER A 7 -4.06 5.10 25.28
CA SER A 7 -5.02 4.29 24.52
C SER A 7 -6.48 4.77 24.72
N ALA A 8 -6.81 5.26 25.92
CA ALA A 8 -8.14 5.76 26.27
C ALA A 8 -8.50 7.13 25.63
N LEU A 9 -7.51 7.84 25.06
CA LEU A 9 -7.72 9.08 24.29
C LEU A 9 -8.03 8.82 22.80
N GLY A 10 -8.29 7.56 22.41
CA GLY A 10 -8.64 7.21 21.03
C GLY A 10 -7.43 7.15 20.08
N LEU A 11 -6.22 7.05 20.61
CA LEU A 11 -4.99 6.90 19.82
C LEU A 11 -4.62 5.43 19.70
N ALA A 12 -5.23 4.74 18.74
CA ALA A 12 -4.79 3.41 18.31
C ALA A 12 -3.59 3.53 17.34
N ARG A 13 -2.52 2.79 17.64
CA ARG A 13 -1.25 2.78 16.90
C ARG A 13 -0.97 1.38 16.35
N SER A 14 -0.90 1.25 15.03
CA SER A 14 0.15 0.50 14.28
C SER A 14 -0.11 0.63 12.77
N PHE A 15 0.35 1.72 12.16
CA PHE A 15 0.30 1.94 10.70
C PHE A 15 1.65 1.68 10.03
N GLN A 16 2.50 0.87 10.67
CA GLN A 16 3.77 0.45 10.09
C GLN A 16 3.70 -1.05 9.94
N ILE A 17 3.40 -1.49 8.72
CA ILE A 17 4.12 -2.50 7.94
C ILE A 17 3.28 -2.67 6.68
N THR A 18 3.53 -1.82 5.70
CA THR A 18 3.08 -2.06 4.32
C THR A 18 4.05 -3.06 3.70
N ASN A 19 4.08 -4.29 4.21
CA ASN A 19 4.95 -5.31 3.63
C ASN A 19 4.43 -5.62 2.23
N ILE A 20 5.32 -5.46 1.24
CA ILE A 20 5.05 -5.92 -0.11
C ILE A 20 4.95 -7.45 -0.09
N PHE A 21 3.85 -7.97 -0.60
CA PHE A 21 3.66 -9.38 -0.90
C PHE A 21 4.38 -9.68 -2.21
N LEU A 22 5.60 -10.24 -2.12
CA LEU A 22 6.48 -10.45 -3.28
C LEU A 22 5.91 -11.43 -4.31
N ASP A 23 5.06 -12.36 -3.90
CA ASP A 23 4.42 -13.34 -4.78
C ASP A 23 3.17 -12.81 -5.50
N LEU A 24 2.70 -11.63 -5.13
CA LEU A 24 1.53 -10.97 -5.73
C LEU A 24 1.95 -9.91 -6.74
N THR A 25 1.05 -9.56 -7.66
CA THR A 25 1.31 -8.46 -8.59
C THR A 25 1.34 -7.12 -7.86
N ALA A 26 1.97 -6.10 -8.47
CA ALA A 26 1.91 -4.73 -7.97
C ALA A 26 0.46 -4.26 -7.79
N HIS A 27 -0.43 -4.62 -8.72
CA HIS A 27 -1.85 -4.31 -8.65
C HIS A 27 -2.54 -4.99 -7.47
N ASP A 28 -2.29 -6.29 -7.25
CA ASP A 28 -2.92 -7.03 -6.16
C ASP A 28 -2.44 -6.52 -4.78
N ASN A 29 -1.17 -6.14 -4.65
CA ASN A 29 -0.63 -5.51 -3.45
C ASN A 29 -1.40 -4.23 -3.06
N VAL A 30 -1.62 -3.35 -4.03
CA VAL A 30 -2.37 -2.11 -3.81
C VAL A 30 -3.85 -2.39 -3.56
N ALA A 31 -4.45 -3.34 -4.29
CA ALA A 31 -5.84 -3.74 -4.07
C ALA A 31 -6.07 -4.30 -2.66
N LEU A 32 -5.13 -5.07 -2.12
CA LEU A 32 -5.15 -5.54 -0.73
C LEU A 32 -5.07 -4.38 0.26
N ALA A 33 -4.24 -3.36 -0.01
CA ALA A 33 -4.17 -2.16 0.83
C ALA A 33 -5.50 -1.38 0.83
N VAL A 34 -6.14 -1.21 -0.34
CA VAL A 34 -7.48 -0.63 -0.47
C VAL A 34 -8.51 -1.44 0.32
N GLN A 35 -8.49 -2.76 0.19
CA GLN A 35 -9.42 -3.66 0.88
C GLN A 35 -9.26 -3.58 2.40
N ALA A 36 -8.02 -3.60 2.89
CA ALA A 36 -7.70 -3.50 4.31
C ALA A 36 -8.21 -2.18 4.92
N HIS A 37 -8.13 -1.09 4.15
CA HIS A 37 -8.65 0.21 4.57
C HIS A 37 -10.18 0.31 4.50
N ALA A 38 -10.82 -0.28 3.48
CA ALA A 38 -12.26 -0.14 3.22
C ALA A 38 -13.18 -0.75 4.30
N GLY A 39 -12.66 -1.54 5.23
CA GLY A 39 -13.44 -2.01 6.36
C GLY A 39 -12.79 -3.17 7.07
N HIS A 40 -12.28 -2.90 8.27
CA HIS A 40 -11.83 -3.88 9.25
C HIS A 40 -12.72 -5.16 9.28
N SER A 41 -12.19 -6.27 8.75
CA SER A 41 -12.35 -7.66 9.23
C SER A 41 -13.65 -8.48 9.07
N PHE A 42 -14.45 -8.36 8.00
CA PHE A 42 -15.49 -9.39 7.70
C PHE A 42 -15.45 -10.02 6.30
N LYS A 43 -14.59 -9.53 5.40
CA LYS A 43 -14.47 -10.04 4.02
C LYS A 43 -13.16 -10.80 3.76
N PHE A 44 -12.50 -11.33 4.79
CA PHE A 44 -11.27 -12.12 4.64
C PHE A 44 -11.44 -13.34 3.70
N TRP A 45 -12.69 -13.79 3.50
CA TRP A 45 -13.04 -14.91 2.63
C TRP A 45 -13.46 -14.48 1.21
N LYS A 46 -13.51 -13.18 0.92
CA LYS A 46 -13.78 -12.66 -0.43
C LYS A 46 -12.47 -12.40 -1.14
N ASP A 47 -12.30 -13.09 -2.24
CA ASP A 47 -11.15 -13.01 -3.14
C ASP A 47 -10.99 -11.59 -3.70
N ALA A 48 -10.00 -10.85 -3.19
CA ALA A 48 -9.67 -9.49 -3.63
C ALA A 48 -9.36 -9.43 -5.13
N THR A 49 -8.89 -10.54 -5.71
CA THR A 49 -8.54 -10.61 -7.13
C THR A 49 -9.77 -10.54 -8.04
N LYS A 50 -10.99 -10.78 -7.51
CA LYS A 50 -12.24 -10.84 -8.28
C LYS A 50 -13.21 -9.69 -8.02
N ASP A 51 -12.92 -8.81 -7.05
CA ASP A 51 -13.80 -7.69 -6.70
C ASP A 51 -13.48 -6.44 -7.55
N HIS A 52 -14.26 -6.21 -8.60
CA HIS A 52 -14.06 -5.09 -9.54
C HIS A 52 -14.08 -3.71 -8.86
N GLU A 53 -14.83 -3.55 -7.78
CA GLU A 53 -14.93 -2.32 -6.99
C GLU A 53 -13.61 -1.99 -6.26
N LEU A 54 -12.78 -3.00 -5.98
CA LEU A 54 -11.48 -2.86 -5.33
C LEU A 54 -10.32 -2.76 -6.33
N ARG A 55 -10.47 -3.37 -7.51
CA ARG A 55 -9.44 -3.38 -8.56
C ARG A 55 -9.28 -2.03 -9.26
N HIS A 56 -10.37 -1.27 -9.44
CA HIS A 56 -10.31 0.05 -10.09
C HIS A 56 -9.48 1.08 -9.29
N PRO A 57 -9.74 1.27 -7.99
CA PRO A 57 -8.95 2.20 -7.17
C PRO A 57 -7.46 1.89 -7.14
N ALA A 58 -7.08 0.60 -7.18
CA ALA A 58 -5.69 0.18 -7.09
C ALA A 58 -4.82 0.68 -8.27
N LEU A 59 -5.39 0.76 -9.48
CA LEU A 59 -4.64 1.25 -10.64
C LEU A 59 -4.35 2.76 -10.54
N GLU A 60 -5.27 3.53 -9.98
CA GLU A 60 -5.12 4.97 -9.80
C GLU A 60 -3.93 5.29 -8.87
N TYR A 61 -3.76 4.54 -7.78
CA TYR A 61 -2.61 4.75 -6.89
C TYR A 61 -1.29 4.32 -7.52
N LEU A 62 -1.28 3.27 -8.36
CA LEU A 62 -0.09 2.89 -9.13
C LEU A 62 0.29 3.95 -10.16
N GLN A 63 -0.69 4.58 -10.80
CA GLN A 63 -0.46 5.69 -11.72
C GLN A 63 0.15 6.90 -11.01
N GLN A 64 -0.33 7.25 -9.80
CA GLN A 64 0.20 8.37 -9.01
C GLN A 64 1.70 8.22 -8.69
N VAL A 65 2.20 7.00 -8.56
CA VAL A 65 3.62 6.72 -8.29
C VAL A 65 4.44 6.35 -9.53
N GLY A 66 3.82 6.34 -10.72
CA GLY A 66 4.47 6.00 -11.99
C GLY A 66 4.70 4.51 -12.24
N LEU A 67 3.95 3.62 -11.57
CA LEU A 67 4.10 2.16 -11.64
C LEU A 67 2.99 1.46 -12.45
N GLU A 68 2.14 2.22 -13.15
CA GLU A 68 1.01 1.71 -13.95
C GLU A 68 1.40 0.63 -14.98
N ASN A 69 2.52 0.84 -15.70
CA ASN A 69 2.99 -0.06 -16.74
C ASN A 69 3.52 -1.39 -16.18
N ARG A 70 3.70 -1.44 -14.85
CA ARG A 70 4.20 -2.59 -14.11
C ARG A 70 3.12 -3.19 -13.21
N ALA A 71 1.87 -2.74 -13.32
CA ALA A 71 0.75 -3.18 -12.49
C ALA A 71 0.57 -4.71 -12.46
N ARG A 72 0.80 -5.40 -13.58
CA ARG A 72 0.67 -6.86 -13.71
C ARG A 72 1.94 -7.64 -13.39
N VAL A 73 3.05 -6.96 -13.10
CA VAL A 73 4.32 -7.58 -12.76
C VAL A 73 4.27 -8.08 -11.31
N VAL A 74 4.78 -9.29 -11.08
CA VAL A 74 4.94 -9.87 -9.74
C VAL A 74 5.90 -8.99 -8.95
N ALA A 75 5.53 -8.60 -7.73
CA ALA A 75 6.28 -7.61 -6.97
C ALA A 75 7.73 -8.05 -6.71
N GLY A 76 8.01 -9.33 -6.55
CA GLY A 76 9.39 -9.87 -6.44
C GLY A 76 10.29 -9.61 -7.65
N GLN A 77 9.73 -9.23 -8.81
CA GLN A 77 10.48 -8.90 -10.04
C GLN A 77 10.68 -7.39 -10.25
N LEU A 78 10.12 -6.56 -9.37
CA LEU A 78 10.33 -5.13 -9.37
C LEU A 78 11.75 -4.82 -8.86
N SER A 79 12.35 -3.78 -9.42
CA SER A 79 13.59 -3.21 -8.90
C SER A 79 13.37 -2.54 -7.55
N HIS A 80 14.46 -2.26 -6.84
CA HIS A 80 14.40 -1.63 -5.52
C HIS A 80 13.66 -0.27 -5.53
N GLY A 81 13.87 0.56 -6.56
CA GLY A 81 13.14 1.81 -6.73
C GLY A 81 11.64 1.61 -7.00
N GLU A 82 11.29 0.57 -7.76
CA GLU A 82 9.89 0.19 -8.01
C GLU A 82 9.23 -0.41 -6.77
N HIS A 83 9.96 -1.13 -5.90
CA HIS A 83 9.46 -1.51 -4.58
C HIS A 83 9.10 -0.29 -3.76
N ARG A 84 9.95 0.74 -3.75
CA ARG A 84 9.64 1.98 -3.04
C ARG A 84 8.39 2.67 -3.59
N GLN A 85 8.24 2.73 -4.92
CA GLN A 85 7.00 3.23 -5.55
C GLN A 85 5.78 2.43 -5.10
N LEU A 86 5.89 1.10 -5.07
CA LEU A 86 4.80 0.22 -4.66
C LEU A 86 4.42 0.43 -3.19
N GLU A 87 5.40 0.58 -2.28
CA GLU A 87 5.15 0.91 -0.87
C GLU A 87 4.36 2.22 -0.73
N ILE A 88 4.75 3.25 -1.48
CA ILE A 88 4.07 4.55 -1.48
C ILE A 88 2.65 4.41 -2.02
N ALA A 89 2.43 3.68 -3.11
CA ALA A 89 1.10 3.43 -3.66
C ALA A 89 0.19 2.70 -2.65
N MET A 90 0.70 1.67 -2.00
CA MET A 90 -0.02 0.95 -0.95
C MET A 90 -0.31 1.84 0.27
N ALA A 91 0.60 2.74 0.65
CA ALA A 91 0.35 3.71 1.71
C ALA A 91 -0.75 4.72 1.32
N LEU A 92 -0.70 5.26 0.10
CA LEU A 92 -1.73 6.17 -0.42
C LEU A 92 -3.10 5.51 -0.54
N ALA A 93 -3.13 4.21 -0.87
CA ALA A 93 -4.35 3.41 -0.93
C ALA A 93 -5.13 3.36 0.39
N THR A 94 -4.47 3.60 1.52
CA THR A 94 -5.11 3.74 2.85
C THR A 94 -5.76 5.11 3.09
N ARG A 95 -5.83 5.97 2.06
CA ARG A 95 -6.39 7.34 2.11
C ARG A 95 -5.98 8.13 3.37
N PRO A 96 -4.66 8.24 3.65
CA PRO A 96 -4.21 8.98 4.82
C PRO A 96 -4.52 10.47 4.68
N LYS A 97 -4.89 11.13 5.79
CA LYS A 97 -5.01 12.60 5.83
C LYS A 97 -3.66 13.32 5.76
N LEU A 98 -2.59 12.64 6.20
CA LEU A 98 -1.22 13.11 6.17
C LEU A 98 -0.31 11.88 6.04
N LEU A 99 0.55 11.87 5.02
CA LEU A 99 1.59 10.87 4.82
C LEU A 99 2.95 11.57 4.98
N LEU A 100 3.67 11.26 6.06
CA LEU A 100 5.04 11.73 6.26
C LEU A 100 5.99 10.70 5.69
N LEU A 101 6.74 11.10 4.67
CA LEU A 101 7.77 10.29 4.05
C LEU A 101 9.11 10.94 4.37
N ASP A 102 9.93 10.25 5.16
CA ASP A 102 11.31 10.63 5.36
C ASP A 102 12.14 10.04 4.21
N GLU A 103 12.86 10.89 3.47
CA GLU A 103 13.73 10.50 2.34
C GLU A 103 13.08 9.56 1.29
N PRO A 104 11.86 9.79 0.77
CA PRO A 104 11.21 8.84 -0.14
C PRO A 104 11.90 8.71 -1.50
N MET A 105 12.64 9.73 -1.93
CA MET A 105 13.26 9.81 -3.25
C MET A 105 14.72 9.31 -3.27
N ALA A 106 15.32 9.04 -2.11
CA ALA A 106 16.66 8.48 -2.02
C ALA A 106 16.65 7.03 -2.54
N GLY A 107 16.94 6.86 -3.84
CA GLY A 107 16.93 5.55 -4.52
C GLY A 107 15.99 5.45 -5.73
N MET A 108 15.22 6.50 -6.03
CA MET A 108 14.36 6.59 -7.23
C MET A 108 15.05 7.30 -8.41
N GLY A 109 16.36 7.52 -8.34
CA GLY A 109 17.14 8.15 -9.41
C GLY A 109 17.06 7.36 -10.71
N PRO A 110 17.07 8.02 -11.88
CA PRO A 110 17.04 7.33 -13.17
C PRO A 110 18.20 6.34 -13.24
N LYS A 111 17.91 5.10 -13.64
CA LYS A 111 18.95 4.17 -14.09
C LYS A 111 19.51 4.74 -15.39
N GLU A 112 20.71 5.31 -15.33
CA GLU A 112 21.57 5.43 -16.51
C GLU A 112 21.99 4.05 -17.01
#